data_AF-A0A5B0C3S3-F1
#
_entry.id   AF-A0A5B0C3S3-F1
#
_cell.length_a   1.000
_cell.length_b   1.000
_cell.length_c   1.000
_cell.angle_alpha   90.00
_cell.angle_beta   90.00
_cell.angle_gamma   90.00
#
_symmetry.space_group_name_H-M   'P 1'
#
loop_
_entity.id
_entity.type
_entity.pdbx_description
1 polymer ?
#
loop_
_entity_poly.entity_id
_entity_poly.type
_entity_poly.pdbx_seq_one_letter_code
_entity_poly.pdbx_strand_id
1 'polypeptide(L)'
;MSNGKYVTSFQEDQAVPSDAKITGYGWKHENKNGSRDRRFNDNKQIPWVTYGRLSLKSDRGIHEEYLFSAAVLSKAFAGEFYRLALAVQEANKPQPLGATGKLGV
;
A
#
# COMPACT_ATOMS: atom_id res chain seq x y z
N MET A 1 -12.42 -0.23 -9.02
CA MET A 1 -11.45 -0.07 -7.90
C MET A 1 -12.01 -0.87 -6.73
N SER A 2 -11.35 -1.94 -6.30
CA SER A 2 -11.86 -2.76 -5.20
C SER A 2 -11.98 -1.91 -3.93
N ASN A 3 -13.02 -2.13 -3.14
CA ASN A 3 -13.33 -1.44 -1.87
C ASN A 3 -12.32 -1.76 -0.74
N GLY A 4 -11.07 -2.07 -1.07
CA GLY A 4 -9.99 -2.24 -0.10
C GLY A 4 -9.59 -0.89 0.50
N LYS A 5 -9.47 -0.83 1.82
CA LYS A 5 -8.97 0.34 2.53
C LYS A 5 -7.54 0.68 2.03
N TYR A 6 -7.38 1.82 1.35
CA TYR A 6 -6.11 2.32 0.78
C TYR A 6 -5.07 2.71 1.84
N VAL A 7 -5.47 2.75 3.10
CA VAL A 7 -4.61 3.11 4.23
C VAL A 7 -4.74 2.05 5.31
N THR A 8 -3.65 1.82 6.02
CA THR A 8 -3.59 0.92 7.17
C THR A 8 -2.82 1.61 8.30
N SER A 9 -3.09 1.24 9.55
CA SER A 9 -2.39 1.80 10.70
C SER A 9 -1.76 0.70 11.53
N PHE A 10 -0.54 0.93 12.01
CA PHE A 10 0.20 0.03 12.90
C PHE A 10 0.74 0.78 14.09
N GLN A 11 0.96 0.08 15.21
CA GLN A 11 1.80 0.61 16.27
C GLN A 11 3.27 0.42 15.90
N GLU A 12 4.02 1.50 15.86
CA GLU A 12 5.45 1.45 15.56
C GLU A 12 6.28 1.60 16.82
N ASP A 13 6.95 0.52 17.22
CA ASP A 13 7.91 0.52 18.35
C ASP A 13 9.34 0.90 17.90
N GLN A 14 9.52 1.16 16.60
CA GLN A 14 10.78 1.58 15.98
C GLN A 14 10.71 3.04 15.53
N ALA A 15 11.77 3.49 14.83
CA ALA A 15 11.82 4.83 14.27
C ALA A 15 10.68 5.03 13.26
N VAL A 16 9.90 6.09 13.47
CA VAL A 16 8.83 6.50 12.56
C VAL A 16 9.39 7.43 11.50
N PRO A 17 9.11 7.21 10.20
CA PRO A 17 9.51 8.15 9.14
C PRO A 17 8.96 9.56 9.41
N SER A 18 9.76 10.59 9.13
CA SER A 18 9.39 11.99 9.44
C SER A 18 8.21 12.52 8.64
N ASP A 19 7.90 11.89 7.50
CA ASP A 19 6.76 12.21 6.63
C ASP A 19 5.51 11.38 6.94
N ALA A 20 5.58 10.47 7.92
CA ALA A 20 4.47 9.61 8.29
C ALA A 20 3.43 10.35 9.13
N LYS A 21 2.16 9.94 8.99
CA LYS A 21 1.07 10.50 9.80
C LYS A 21 0.86 9.68 11.07
N ILE A 22 1.17 10.26 12.23
CA ILE A 22 0.80 9.71 13.54
C ILE A 22 -0.68 10.05 13.82
N THR A 23 -1.51 9.05 14.10
CA THR A 23 -2.95 9.20 14.37
C THR A 23 -3.32 9.05 15.84
N GLY A 24 -2.37 8.67 16.68
CA GLY A 24 -2.59 8.49 18.11
C GLY A 24 -1.41 7.78 18.75
N TYR A 25 -1.54 7.47 20.03
CA TYR A 25 -0.55 6.73 20.80
C TYR A 25 -1.27 5.66 21.62
N GLY A 26 -0.64 4.50 21.77
CA GLY A 26 -1.05 3.45 22.71
C GLY A 26 0.12 3.07 23.61
N TRP A 27 -0.08 2.10 24.50
CA TRP A 27 1.00 1.58 25.34
C TRP A 27 1.61 0.33 24.71
N LYS A 28 2.93 0.16 24.86
CA LYS A 28 3.62 -1.07 24.40
C LYS A 28 3.03 -2.33 25.04
N HIS A 29 2.62 -2.22 26.30
CA HIS A 29 1.82 -3.23 27.00
C HIS A 29 0.56 -2.58 27.55
N GLU A 30 -0.60 -2.91 26.99
CA GLU A 30 -1.89 -2.35 27.42
C GLU A 30 -2.71 -3.34 28.24
N ASN A 31 -3.46 -2.81 29.20
CA ASN A 31 -4.55 -3.54 29.84
C ASN A 31 -5.69 -3.74 28.82
N LYS A 32 -6.62 -4.66 29.10
CA LYS A 32 -7.81 -4.89 28.24
C LYS A 32 -8.66 -3.63 27.97
N ASN A 33 -8.53 -2.60 28.81
CA ASN A 33 -9.21 -1.32 28.67
C ASN A 33 -8.35 -0.23 28.00
N GLY A 34 -7.17 -0.56 27.45
CA GLY A 34 -6.26 0.37 26.78
C GLY A 34 -5.37 1.21 27.70
N SER A 35 -5.49 1.08 29.04
CA SER A 35 -4.63 1.80 29.98
C SER A 35 -3.24 1.17 30.10
N ARG A 36 -2.26 1.94 30.57
CA ARG A 36 -0.88 1.47 30.81
C ARG A 36 -0.88 0.28 31.77
N ASP A 37 -0.37 -0.85 31.33
CA ASP A 37 -0.04 -1.94 32.26
C ASP A 37 1.18 -1.54 33.10
N ARG A 38 0.95 -1.31 34.40
CA ARG A 38 1.96 -0.80 35.35
C ARG A 38 2.86 -1.90 35.92
N ARG A 39 2.65 -3.17 35.55
CA ARG A 39 3.55 -4.27 35.93
C ARG A 39 4.87 -4.23 35.15
N PHE A 40 4.89 -3.50 34.04
CA PHE A 40 6.07 -3.30 33.19
C PHE A 40 6.68 -1.92 33.47
N ASN A 41 7.87 -1.90 34.08
CA ASN A 41 8.54 -0.66 34.53
C ASN A 41 8.78 0.34 33.38
N ASP A 42 9.24 -0.15 32.21
CA ASP A 42 9.58 0.68 31.04
C ASP A 42 8.51 0.64 29.93
N ASN A 43 7.24 0.50 30.34
CA ASN A 43 6.13 0.52 29.40
C ASN A 43 5.88 1.93 28.86
N LYS A 44 6.52 2.23 27.73
CA LYS A 44 6.39 3.50 26.99
C LYS A 44 5.15 3.52 26.11
N GLN A 45 4.74 4.73 25.74
CA GLN A 45 3.79 4.92 24.66
C GLN A 45 4.45 4.67 23.30
N ILE A 46 3.72 4.06 22.37
CA ILE A 46 4.13 3.84 20.99
C ILE A 46 3.09 4.47 20.03
N PRO A 47 3.54 5.16 18.98
CA PRO A 47 2.65 5.83 18.03
C PRO A 47 1.87 4.84 17.18
N TRP A 48 0.61 5.17 16.92
CA TRP A 48 -0.15 4.61 15.81
C TRP A 48 0.16 5.41 14.55
N VAL A 49 0.76 4.76 13.56
CA VAL A 49 1.22 5.38 12.31
C VAL A 49 0.36 4.89 11.15
N THR A 50 -0.18 5.81 10.36
CA THR A 50 -0.93 5.50 9.15
C THR A 50 -0.01 5.48 7.93
N TYR A 51 -0.10 4.37 7.19
CA TYR A 51 0.58 4.16 5.93
C TYR A 51 -0.42 4.06 4.79
N GLY A 52 -0.04 4.58 3.63
CA GLY A 52 -0.69 4.26 2.37
C GLY A 52 -0.30 2.86 1.91
N ARG A 53 -1.25 2.11 1.34
CA ARG A 53 -1.06 0.72 0.96
C ARG A 53 -1.31 0.52 -0.53
N LEU A 54 -0.30 0.00 -1.23
CA LEU A 54 -0.42 -0.49 -2.61
C LEU A 54 -0.32 -2.02 -2.60
N SER A 55 -1.29 -2.70 -3.19
CA SER A 55 -1.30 -4.15 -3.29
C SER A 55 -1.12 -4.56 -4.75
N LEU A 56 -0.11 -5.38 -5.02
CA LEU A 56 0.16 -5.97 -6.32
C LEU A 56 -0.17 -7.46 -6.24
N LYS A 57 -1.08 -7.91 -7.10
CA LYS A 57 -1.55 -9.29 -7.14
C LYS A 57 -1.49 -9.84 -8.55
N SER A 58 -1.08 -11.10 -8.69
CA SER A 58 -1.22 -11.84 -9.93
C SER A 58 -1.97 -13.15 -9.68
N ASP A 59 -2.68 -13.62 -10.70
CA ASP A 59 -3.42 -14.89 -10.64
C ASP A 59 -2.51 -16.10 -10.48
N ARG A 60 -1.20 -15.93 -10.73
CA ARG A 60 -0.18 -16.99 -10.66
C ARG A 60 0.68 -16.93 -9.40
N GLY A 61 0.26 -16.18 -8.37
CA GLY A 61 0.81 -16.30 -7.02
C GLY A 61 1.65 -15.14 -6.51
N ILE A 62 1.74 -14.01 -7.24
CA ILE A 62 2.32 -12.79 -6.66
C ILE A 62 1.26 -12.15 -5.77
N HIS A 63 1.62 -11.84 -4.53
CA HIS A 63 0.84 -11.00 -3.62
C HIS A 63 1.79 -10.17 -2.77
N GLU A 64 2.02 -8.94 -3.20
CA GLU A 64 2.90 -8.00 -2.52
C GLU A 64 2.09 -6.82 -1.98
N GLU A 65 2.43 -6.35 -0.78
CA GLU A 65 1.89 -5.13 -0.21
C GLU A 65 3.04 -4.16 0.09
N TYR A 66 2.93 -2.95 -0.45
CA TYR A 66 3.88 -1.87 -0.22
C TYR A 66 3.23 -0.82 0.67
N LEU A 67 3.94 -0.41 1.72
CA LEU A 67 3.51 0.58 2.70
C LEU A 67 4.31 1.87 2.52
N PHE A 68 3.60 2.98 2.37
CA PHE A 68 4.17 4.30 2.14
C PHE A 68 3.85 5.20 3.33
N SER A 69 4.87 5.79 3.94
CA SER A 69 4.72 6.72 5.08
C SER A 69 3.92 7.97 4.69
N ALA A 70 4.21 8.56 3.53
CA ALA A 70 3.41 9.64 2.93
C ALA A 70 2.09 9.12 2.33
N ALA A 71 1.15 8.70 3.19
CA ALA A 71 -0.11 8.05 2.80
C ALA A 71 -1.00 8.84 1.83
N VAL A 72 -0.91 10.18 1.83
CA VAL A 72 -1.66 11.03 0.89
C VAL A 72 -1.04 10.96 -0.51
N LEU A 73 0.28 11.07 -0.60
CA LEU A 73 1.02 11.04 -1.87
C LEU A 73 0.95 9.65 -2.52
N SER A 74 0.92 8.58 -1.71
CA SER A 74 0.82 7.22 -2.21
C SER A 74 -0.45 6.97 -3.02
N LYS A 75 -1.56 7.66 -2.72
CA LYS A 75 -2.81 7.53 -3.49
C LYS A 75 -2.66 8.09 -4.91
N ALA A 76 -2.02 9.26 -5.04
CA ALA A 76 -1.74 9.85 -6.34
C ALA A 76 -0.78 8.95 -7.14
N PHE A 77 0.30 8.49 -6.50
CA PHE A 77 1.24 7.54 -7.10
C PHE A 77 0.55 6.25 -7.57
N ALA A 78 -0.31 5.64 -6.75
CA ALA A 78 -1.03 4.42 -7.13
C ALA A 78 -1.92 4.63 -8.37
N GLY A 79 -2.51 5.82 -8.52
CA GLY A 79 -3.27 6.20 -9.72
C GLY A 79 -2.40 6.23 -10.98
N GLU A 80 -1.23 6.88 -10.91
CA GLU A 80 -0.32 6.94 -12.06
C GLU A 80 0.34 5.59 -12.36
N PHE A 81 0.68 4.81 -11.34
CA PHE A 81 1.20 3.45 -11.49
C PHE A 81 0.20 2.54 -12.21
N TYR A 82 -1.10 2.64 -11.85
CA TYR A 82 -2.15 1.90 -12.54
C TYR A 82 -2.27 2.30 -14.02
N ARG A 83 -2.19 3.59 -14.33
CA ARG A 83 -2.20 4.07 -15.73
C ARG A 83 -0.99 3.55 -16.51
N LEU A 84 0.19 3.56 -15.91
CA LEU A 84 1.39 2.98 -16.52
C LEU A 84 1.19 1.48 -16.79
N ALA A 85 0.67 0.72 -15.82
CA ALA A 85 0.41 -0.70 -15.98
C ALA A 85 -0.56 -0.98 -17.14
N LEU A 86 -1.62 -0.18 -17.29
CA LEU A 86 -2.54 -0.27 -18.43
C LEU A 86 -1.84 0.03 -19.76
N ALA A 87 -1.01 1.07 -19.82
CA ALA A 87 -0.28 1.43 -21.04
C ALA A 87 0.72 0.33 -21.46
N VAL A 88 1.41 -0.28 -20.50
CA VAL A 88 2.31 -1.43 -20.74
C VAL A 88 1.53 -2.64 -21.22
N GLN A 89 0.36 -2.93 -20.64
CA GLN A 89 -0.50 -4.01 -21.11
C GLN A 89 -0.97 -3.78 -22.55
N GLU A 90 -1.35 -2.55 -22.90
CA GLU A 90 -1.76 -2.19 -24.27
C GLU A 90 -0.61 -2.37 -25.26
N ALA A 91 0.58 -1.87 -24.93
CA ALA A 91 1.77 -1.99 -25.79
C ALA A 91 2.20 -3.45 -26.00
N ASN A 92 1.95 -4.32 -25.02
CA ASN A 92 2.28 -5.74 -25.07
C ASN A 92 1.18 -6.61 -25.73
N LYS A 93 0.06 -6.02 -26.17
CA LYS A 93 -0.94 -6.79 -26.92
C LYS A 93 -0.33 -7.26 -28.24
N PRO A 94 -0.45 -8.55 -28.59
CA PRO A 94 0.06 -9.05 -29.85
C PRO A 94 -0.64 -8.32 -30.99
N GLN A 95 0.14 -7.79 -31.94
CA GLN A 95 -0.40 -7.24 -33.17
C GLN A 95 -1.08 -8.36 -33.96
N PRO A 96 -2.27 -8.13 -34.54
CA PRO A 96 -2.93 -9.15 -35.33
C PRO A 96 -2.02 -9.59 -36.47
N LEU A 97 -1.80 -10.90 -36.61
CA LEU A 97 -1.07 -11.47 -37.74
C LEU A 97 -1.83 -11.11 -39.04
N GLY A 98 -1.26 -10.21 -39.84
CA GLY A 98 -1.54 -10.06 -41.25
C GLY A 98 -2.99 -9.76 -41.64
N ALA A 99 -3.37 -8.47 -41.64
CA ALA A 99 -4.16 -7.96 -42.76
C ALA A 99 -3.22 -7.74 -43.95
N THR A 100 -2.60 -8.81 -44.46
CA THR A 100 -1.89 -8.75 -45.74
C THR A 100 -2.95 -8.55 -46.80
N GLY A 101 -3.04 -7.30 -47.29
CA GLY A 101 -3.91 -6.94 -48.39
C GLY A 101 -3.71 -7.92 -49.55
N LYS A 102 -4.83 -8.51 -49.99
CA LYS A 102 -4.91 -9.02 -51.35
C LYS A 102 -4.65 -7.82 -52.27
N LEU A 103 -3.42 -7.73 -52.79
CA LEU A 103 -3.22 -7.06 -54.07
C LEU A 103 -3.89 -7.94 -55.13
N GLY A 104 -5.11 -7.55 -55.53
CA GLY A 104 -5.46 -7.69 -56.95
C GLY A 104 -4.43 -6.86 -57.72
N VAL A 105 -3.89 -7.31 -58.85
CA VAL A 105 -4.50 -8.00 -59.99
C VAL A 105 -3.46 -8.95 -60.58
#